data_AF-A0A2G1MGD2-F1
#
_entry.id   AF-A0A2G1MGD2-F1
#
_cell.length_a   1.000
_cell.length_b   1.000
_cell.length_c   1.000
_cell.angle_alpha   90.00
_cell.angle_beta   90.00
_cell.angle_gamma   90.00
#
_symmetry.space_group_name_H-M   'P 1'
#
loop_
_entity.id
_entity.type
_entity.pdbx_description
1 polymer ?
#
loop_
_entity_poly.entity_id
_entity_poly.type
_entity_poly.pdbx_seq_one_letter_code
_entity_poly.pdbx_strand_id
1 'polypeptide(L)'
;MRWVWLALAIWGALHPMRWFIVWFAQNGYSWSGLFAAWRANPATTGLMWDATIAAVALTLWILSEVRVRRNWEALAAIPATFLIGVGCGLPLYLFLRTRPL
;
A
#
# COMPACT_ATOMS: atom_id res chain seq x y z
N MET A 1 -10.69 -17.85 -3.63
CA MET A 1 -9.45 -17.12 -3.33
C MET A 1 -9.53 -15.63 -3.65
N ARG A 2 -10.08 -15.22 -4.81
CA ARG A 2 -10.22 -13.78 -5.17
C ARG A 2 -10.78 -12.90 -4.04
N TRP A 3 -11.91 -13.28 -3.44
CA TRP A 3 -12.55 -12.49 -2.37
C TRP A 3 -11.72 -12.37 -1.08
N VAL A 4 -10.83 -13.33 -0.81
CA VAL A 4 -9.89 -13.25 0.32
C VAL A 4 -8.93 -12.10 0.10
N TRP A 5 -8.44 -11.91 -1.13
CA TRP A 5 -7.60 -10.77 -1.47
C TRP A 5 -8.34 -9.45 -1.32
N LEU A 6 -9.62 -9.37 -1.71
CA LEU A 6 -10.40 -8.15 -1.51
C LEU A 6 -10.59 -7.84 -0.02
N ALA A 7 -10.91 -8.84 0.80
CA ALA A 7 -11.04 -8.67 2.24
C ALA A 7 -9.72 -8.19 2.89
N LEU A 8 -8.59 -8.77 2.47
CA LEU A 8 -7.26 -8.35 2.93
C LEU A 8 -6.91 -6.93 2.46
N ALA A 9 -7.33 -6.51 1.25
CA ALA A 9 -7.13 -5.15 0.78
C ALA A 9 -7.91 -4.13 1.61
N ILE A 10 -9.17 -4.44 1.94
CA ILE A 10 -10.00 -3.61 2.82
C ILE A 10 -9.36 -3.54 4.21
N TRP A 11 -8.96 -4.68 4.77
CA TRP A 11 -8.30 -4.75 6.08
C TRP A 11 -7.01 -3.92 6.12
N GLY A 12 -6.17 -4.09 5.10
CA GLY A 12 -4.92 -3.36 4.91
C GLY A 12 -5.11 -1.87 4.63
N ALA A 13 -6.28 -1.43 4.17
CA ALA A 13 -6.61 -0.02 4.03
C ALA A 13 -7.10 0.60 5.34
N LEU A 14 -7.99 -0.09 6.05
CA LEU A 14 -8.62 0.43 7.26
C LEU A 14 -7.62 0.61 8.41
N HIS A 15 -6.70 -0.34 8.60
CA HIS A 15 -5.78 -0.31 9.74
C HIS A 15 -4.82 0.89 9.71
N PRO A 16 -4.04 1.13 8.64
CA PRO A 16 -3.13 2.28 8.56
C PRO A 16 -3.89 3.61 8.59
N MET A 17 -5.00 3.71 7.85
CA MET A 17 -5.81 4.93 7.78
C MET A 17 -6.35 5.35 9.14
N ARG A 18 -6.79 4.39 9.98
CA ARG A 18 -7.27 4.69 11.32
C ARG A 18 -6.19 5.34 12.19
N TRP A 19 -4.95 4.86 12.11
CA TRP A 19 -3.82 5.43 12.83
C TRP A 19 -3.41 6.81 12.28
N PHE A 20 -3.44 7.00 10.96
CA PHE A 20 -3.18 8.31 10.37
C PHE A 20 -4.22 9.35 10.78
N ILE A 21 -5.51 8.99 10.81
CA ILE A 21 -6.58 9.88 11.27
C ILE A 21 -6.35 10.31 12.72
N VAL A 22 -6.04 9.36 13.62
CA VAL A 22 -5.73 9.67 15.02
C VAL A 22 -4.52 10.59 15.13
N TRP A 23 -3.47 10.32 14.37
CA TRP A 23 -2.26 11.13 14.36
C TRP A 23 -2.54 12.56 13.87
N PHE A 24 -3.28 12.73 12.77
CA PHE A 24 -3.66 14.04 12.24
C PHE A 24 -4.58 14.81 13.19
N ALA A 25 -5.49 14.12 13.89
CA ALA A 25 -6.34 14.75 14.91
C ALA A 25 -5.53 15.29 16.10
N GLN A 26 -4.40 14.67 16.42
CA GLN A 26 -3.53 15.07 17.54
C GLN A 26 -2.45 16.09 17.16
N ASN A 27 -1.94 16.04 15.91
CA ASN A 27 -0.76 16.80 15.49
C ASN A 27 -1.06 17.87 14.42
N GLY A 28 -2.30 17.91 13.91
CA GLY A 28 -2.69 18.74 12.78
C GLY A 28 -2.19 18.19 11.43
N TYR A 29 -2.63 18.80 10.33
CA TYR A 29 -2.25 18.41 8.98
C TYR A 29 -0.85 18.91 8.61
N SER A 30 0.17 18.08 8.87
CA SER A 30 1.56 18.37 8.51
C SER A 30 2.26 17.15 7.90
N TRP A 31 2.65 17.26 6.63
CA TRP A 31 3.44 16.24 5.95
C TRP A 31 4.83 16.08 6.58
N SER A 32 5.50 17.18 6.92
CA SER A 32 6.81 17.13 7.57
C SER A 32 6.73 16.50 8.97
N GLY A 33 5.67 16.78 9.72
CA GLY A 33 5.40 16.15 11.01
C GLY A 33 5.17 14.65 10.90
N LEU A 34 4.43 14.20 9.89
CA LEU A 34 4.17 12.78 9.66
C LEU A 34 5.46 12.02 9.34
N PHE A 35 6.31 12.58 8.46
CA PHE A 35 7.64 12.02 8.16
C PHE A 35 8.60 12.04 9.36
N ALA A 36 8.47 13.01 10.26
CA ALA A 36 9.22 13.02 11.50
C ALA A 36 8.74 11.90 12.45
N ALA A 37 7.42 11.68 12.55
CA ALA A 37 6.84 10.61 13.37
C ALA A 37 7.24 9.21 12.89
N TRP A 38 7.29 8.98 11.58
CA TRP A 38 7.79 7.70 11.04
C TRP A 38 9.27 7.46 11.37
N ARG A 39 10.04 8.53 11.55
CA ARG A 39 11.46 8.48 11.92
C ARG A 39 11.72 8.78 13.39
N ALA A 40 10.69 8.70 14.24
CA ALA A 40 10.80 9.06 15.66
C ALA A 40 11.77 8.15 16.42
N ASN A 41 11.96 6.91 15.98
CA ASN A 41 12.94 5.98 16.54
C ASN A 41 13.44 4.98 15.49
N PRO A 42 14.51 4.21 15.79
CA PRO A 42 15.05 3.22 14.85
C PRO A 42 14.04 2.13 14.43
N ALA A 43 13.12 1.73 15.31
CA ALA A 43 12.14 0.69 15.00
C ALA A 43 11.09 1.17 13.98
N THR A 44 10.54 2.37 14.16
CA THR A 44 9.59 2.96 13.19
C THR A 44 10.28 3.30 11.88
N THR A 45 11.53 3.75 11.93
CA THR A 45 12.36 4.00 10.75
C THR A 45 12.59 2.72 9.94
N GLY A 46 12.87 1.60 10.63
CA GLY A 46 13.00 0.29 10.01
C GLY A 46 11.72 -0.16 9.31
N LEU A 47 10.56 0.00 9.96
CA LEU A 47 9.26 -0.34 9.38
C LEU A 47 8.93 0.52 8.14
N MET A 48 9.28 1.82 8.17
CA MET A 48 9.13 2.71 7.02
C MET A 48 9.95 2.22 5.81
N TRP A 49 11.21 1.83 6.04
CA TRP A 49 12.07 1.31 4.98
C TRP A 49 11.60 -0.04 4.44
N ASP A 50 11.15 -0.94 5.32
CA ASP A 50 10.56 -2.22 4.93
C ASP A 50 9.36 -2.02 3.97
N ALA A 51 8.42 -1.17 4.36
CA ALA A 51 7.28 -0.80 3.52
C ALA A 51 7.70 -0.12 2.21
N THR A 52 8.74 0.72 2.24
CA THR A 52 9.23 1.41 1.04
C THR A 52 9.82 0.42 0.04
N ILE A 53 10.67 -0.50 0.50
CA ILE A 53 11.28 -1.54 -0.35
C ILE A 53 10.18 -2.44 -0.93
N ALA A 54 9.20 -2.83 -0.12
CA ALA A 54 8.07 -3.64 -0.58
C ALA A 54 7.21 -2.89 -1.63
N ALA A 55 7.00 -1.58 -1.49
CA ALA A 55 6.29 -0.76 -2.47
C ALA A 55 7.03 -0.69 -3.81
N VAL A 56 8.36 -0.53 -3.78
CA VAL A 56 9.18 -0.52 -5.00
C VAL A 56 9.14 -1.89 -5.68
N ALA A 57 9.34 -2.97 -4.92
CA ALA A 57 9.29 -4.33 -5.46
C ALA A 57 7.94 -4.64 -6.10
N LEU A 58 6.83 -4.30 -5.44
CA LEU A 58 5.47 -4.47 -5.97
C LEU A 58 5.25 -3.64 -7.24
N THR A 59 5.72 -2.39 -7.27
CA THR A 59 5.60 -1.53 -8.45
C THR A 59 6.32 -2.12 -9.66
N LEU A 60 7.57 -2.57 -9.47
CA LEU A 60 8.36 -3.22 -10.52
C LEU A 60 7.67 -4.50 -11.02
N TRP A 61 7.09 -5.28 -10.11
CA TRP A 61 6.34 -6.49 -10.46
C TRP A 61 5.07 -6.17 -11.27
N ILE A 62 4.28 -5.18 -10.85
CA ILE A 62 3.08 -4.75 -11.59
C ILE A 62 3.47 -4.32 -13.01
N LEU A 63 4.51 -3.50 -13.16
CA LEU A 63 4.97 -3.02 -14.46
C LEU A 63 5.43 -4.16 -15.38
N SER A 64 6.19 -5.13 -14.84
CA SER A 64 6.66 -6.28 -15.63
C SER A 64 5.50 -7.19 -16.06
N GLU A 65 4.50 -7.41 -15.20
CA GLU A 65 3.36 -8.26 -15.51
C GLU A 65 2.38 -7.59 -16.50
N VAL A 66 2.10 -6.29 -16.33
CA VAL A 66 1.26 -5.52 -17.26
C VAL A 66 1.87 -5.53 -18.67
N ARG A 67 3.20 -5.49 -18.79
CA ARG A 67 3.88 -5.52 -20.09
C ARG A 67 3.64 -6.83 -20.86
N VAL A 68 3.56 -7.96 -20.16
CA VAL A 68 3.38 -9.29 -20.76
C VAL A 68 1.89 -9.64 -20.93
N ARG A 69 1.09 -9.47 -19.87
CA ARG A 69 -0.32 -9.89 -19.83
C ARG A 69 -1.30 -8.84 -20.35
N ARG A 70 -0.84 -7.61 -20.61
CA ARG A 70 -1.67 -6.44 -20.98
C ARG A 70 -2.85 -6.19 -20.04
N ASN A 71 -2.71 -6.58 -18.77
CA ASN A 71 -3.72 -6.38 -17.73
C ASN A 71 -3.64 -4.96 -17.16
N TRP A 72 -4.10 -3.97 -17.92
CA TRP A 72 -4.00 -2.54 -17.57
C TRP A 72 -4.69 -2.19 -16.24
N GLU A 73 -5.71 -2.94 -15.84
CA GLU A 73 -6.40 -2.71 -14.57
C GLU A 73 -5.47 -2.87 -13.37
N ALA A 74 -4.47 -3.75 -13.47
CA ALA A 74 -3.50 -3.98 -12.40
C ALA A 74 -2.65 -2.74 -12.07
N LEU A 75 -2.56 -1.76 -12.98
CA LEU A 75 -1.90 -0.48 -12.70
C LEU A 75 -2.61 0.30 -11.59
N ALA A 76 -3.90 0.08 -11.35
CA ALA A 76 -4.63 0.70 -10.25
C ALA A 76 -4.11 0.28 -8.85
N ALA A 77 -3.35 -0.82 -8.76
CA ALA A 77 -2.72 -1.22 -7.50
C ALA A 77 -1.51 -0.34 -7.13
N ILE A 78 -0.90 0.36 -8.10
CA ILE A 78 0.20 1.30 -7.85
C ILE A 78 -0.28 2.49 -6.99
N PRO A 79 -1.30 3.28 -7.39
CA PRO A 79 -1.79 4.37 -6.55
C PRO A 79 -2.32 3.86 -5.21
N ALA A 80 -2.94 2.67 -5.14
CA ALA A 80 -3.34 2.08 -3.86
C ALA A 80 -2.15 1.82 -2.93
N THR A 81 -1.01 1.38 -3.48
CA THR A 81 0.22 1.13 -2.71
C THR A 81 0.79 2.41 -2.09
N PHE A 82 0.80 3.52 -2.84
CA PHE A 82 1.39 4.78 -2.37
C PHE A 82 0.43 5.65 -1.56
N LEU A 83 -0.87 5.63 -1.87
CA LEU A 83 -1.87 6.46 -1.18
C LEU A 83 -2.38 5.80 0.10
N ILE A 84 -2.42 4.47 0.13
CA ILE A 84 -3.00 3.71 1.26
C ILE A 84 -1.93 2.91 1.99
N GLY A 85 -1.05 2.26 1.24
CA GLY A 85 0.03 1.44 1.76
C GLY A 85 0.12 0.09 1.05
N VAL A 86 1.29 -0.55 1.16
CA VAL A 86 1.56 -1.87 0.55
C VAL A 86 0.60 -2.95 1.03
N GLY A 87 0.14 -2.85 2.28
CA GLY A 87 -0.85 -3.76 2.86
C GLY A 87 -2.21 -3.75 2.14
N CYS A 88 -2.56 -2.66 1.45
CA CYS A 88 -3.74 -2.59 0.57
C CYS A 88 -3.37 -2.90 -0.89
N GLY A 89 -2.26 -2.33 -1.38
CA GLY A 89 -1.83 -2.44 -2.77
C GLY A 89 -1.57 -3.88 -3.23
N LEU A 90 -0.85 -4.67 -2.45
CA LEU A 90 -0.53 -6.07 -2.78
C LEU A 90 -1.79 -6.96 -2.91
N PRO A 91 -2.68 -7.03 -1.90
CA PRO A 91 -3.89 -7.83 -2.04
C PRO A 91 -4.84 -7.29 -3.10
N LEU A 92 -4.92 -5.97 -3.32
CA LEU A 92 -5.68 -5.41 -4.44
C LEU A 92 -5.11 -5.89 -5.79
N TYR A 93 -3.80 -5.89 -5.94
CA TYR A 93 -3.13 -6.43 -7.12
C TYR A 93 -3.50 -7.91 -7.36
N LEU A 94 -3.44 -8.75 -6.33
CA LEU A 94 -3.79 -10.17 -6.42
C LEU A 94 -5.27 -10.38 -6.77
N PHE A 95 -6.16 -9.53 -6.28
CA PHE A 95 -7.58 -9.53 -6.66
C PHE A 95 -7.76 -9.24 -8.15
N LEU A 96 -7.10 -8.20 -8.67
CA LEU A 96 -7.18 -7.81 -10.09
C LEU A 96 -6.53 -8.85 -11.02
N ARG A 97 -5.45 -9.47 -10.56
CA ARG A 97 -4.74 -10.54 -11.28
C ARG A 97 -5.56 -11.84 -11.41
N THR A 98 -6.43 -12.12 -10.44
CA THR A 98 -7.23 -13.37 -10.40
C THR A 98 -8.59 -13.26 -11.09
N ARG A 99 -8.82 -12.20 -11.89
CA ARG A 99 -10.02 -12.07 -12.72
C ARG A 99 -10.02 -13.16 -13.80
N PRO A 100 -11.12 -13.93 -13.97
CA PRO A 100 -11.25 -14.84 -15.11
C PRO A 100 -11.23 -14.03 -16.42
N LEU A 101 -10.52 -14.54 -17.43
CA LEU A 101 -10.53 -14.01 -18.79
C LEU A 101 -11.88 -14.28 -19.47
#